data_AF-A0AAD4CTR9-F1
#
_entry.id   AF-A0AAD4CTR9-F1
#
_cell.length_a   1.000
_cell.length_b   1.000
_cell.length_c   1.000
_cell.angle_alpha   90.00
_cell.angle_beta   90.00
_cell.angle_gamma   90.00
#
_symmetry.space_group_name_H-M   'P 1'
#
loop_
_entity.id
_entity.type
_entity.pdbx_description
1 polymer ?
#
loop_
_entity_poly.entity_id
_entity_poly.type
_entity_poly.pdbx_seq_one_letter_code
_entity_poly.pdbx_strand_id
1 'polypeptide(L)'
;MAPSHSRDGIVIIGAEIIGLDVALVLSEKGYGPSITVIAEHLPGDTSPAYTSPWAGCNFSAISGTDTNALKWDRLGYAHLKSLAFNQPDEAFVKRTPSIELWDENVQIQFNSKFY
;
A
#
# COMPACT_ATOMS: atom_id res chain seq x y z
N MET A 1 -37.22 6.72 -19.64
CA MET A 1 -36.06 5.80 -19.60
C MET A 1 -34.91 6.55 -18.95
N ALA A 2 -34.43 6.10 -17.79
CA ALA A 2 -33.22 6.66 -17.18
C ALA A 2 -32.00 6.22 -18.01
N PRO A 3 -30.96 7.05 -18.16
CA PRO A 3 -29.76 6.66 -18.88
C PRO A 3 -29.14 5.42 -18.21
N SER A 4 -28.89 4.37 -18.98
CA SER A 4 -28.06 3.26 -18.52
C SER A 4 -26.64 3.81 -18.39
N HIS A 5 -26.22 4.14 -17.17
CA HIS A 5 -24.80 4.31 -16.91
C HIS A 5 -24.14 2.98 -17.24
N SER A 6 -23.40 2.90 -18.36
CA SER A 6 -22.29 1.96 -18.43
C SER A 6 -21.49 2.27 -17.17
N ARG A 7 -21.49 1.34 -16.22
CA ARG A 7 -20.62 1.49 -15.07
C ARG A 7 -19.23 1.28 -15.67
N ASP A 8 -18.54 2.36 -15.99
CA ASP A 8 -17.30 2.28 -16.74
C ASP A 8 -16.27 1.47 -15.94
N GLY A 9 -15.67 0.48 -16.59
CA GLY A 9 -14.63 -0.35 -15.97
C GLY A 9 -13.38 0.46 -15.68
N ILE A 10 -12.63 0.07 -14.66
CA ILE A 10 -11.35 0.70 -14.30
C ILE A 10 -10.24 -0.24 -14.74
N VAL A 11 -9.27 0.27 -15.49
CA VAL A 11 -8.05 -0.45 -15.86
C VAL A 11 -6.88 0.13 -15.10
N ILE A 12 -6.14 -0.73 -14.40
CA ILE A 12 -4.91 -0.39 -13.67
C ILE A 12 -3.75 -1.01 -14.44
N ILE A 13 -2.74 -0.20 -14.74
CA ILE A 13 -1.53 -0.63 -15.44
C ILE A 13 -0.42 -0.82 -14.40
N GLY A 14 0.08 -2.05 -14.28
CA GLY A 14 1.09 -2.46 -13.32
C GLY A 14 0.52 -3.24 -12.13
N ALA A 15 1.15 -4.37 -11.80
CA ALA A 15 0.78 -5.25 -10.70
C ALA A 15 1.82 -5.23 -9.57
N GLU A 16 2.52 -4.11 -9.42
CA GLU A 16 3.33 -3.83 -8.23
C GLU A 16 2.46 -3.48 -7.03
N ILE A 17 3.08 -3.34 -5.86
CA ILE A 17 2.37 -3.04 -4.60
C ILE A 17 1.45 -1.81 -4.74
N ILE A 18 1.87 -0.78 -5.46
CA ILE A 18 1.04 0.42 -5.70
C ILE A 18 -0.20 0.07 -6.52
N GLY A 19 -0.05 -0.67 -7.62
CA GLY A 19 -1.17 -1.03 -8.49
C GLY A 19 -2.18 -1.96 -7.83
N LEU A 20 -1.68 -2.96 -7.08
CA LEU A 20 -2.52 -3.93 -6.37
C LEU A 20 -3.24 -3.30 -5.17
N ASP A 21 -2.57 -2.42 -4.40
CA ASP A 21 -3.20 -1.70 -3.29
C ASP A 21 -4.30 -0.75 -3.79
N VAL A 22 -4.05 -0.04 -4.90
CA VAL A 22 -5.07 0.78 -5.55
C VAL A 22 -6.25 -0.07 -6.02
N ALA A 23 -6.01 -1.23 -6.64
CA ALA A 23 -7.06 -2.15 -7.06
C ALA A 23 -7.92 -2.63 -5.88
N LEU A 24 -7.27 -2.99 -4.76
CA LEU A 24 -7.93 -3.41 -3.54
C LEU A 24 -8.82 -2.30 -2.97
N VAL A 25 -8.26 -1.10 -2.74
CA VAL A 25 -8.98 0.02 -2.14
C VAL A 25 -10.15 0.48 -3.02
N LEU A 26 -10.00 0.46 -4.35
CA LEU A 26 -11.11 0.77 -5.27
C LEU A 26 -12.23 -0.28 -5.17
N SER A 27 -11.86 -1.57 -5.10
CA SER A 27 -12.79 -2.69 -4.95
C SER A 27 -13.57 -2.59 -3.63
N GLU A 28 -12.89 -2.35 -2.51
CA GLU A 28 -13.51 -2.22 -1.18
C GLU A 28 -14.48 -1.03 -1.10
N LYS A 29 -14.17 0.06 -1.79
CA LYS A 29 -15.04 1.25 -1.85
C LYS A 29 -16.19 1.12 -2.86
N GLY A 30 -16.28 0.02 -3.59
CA GLY A 30 -17.30 -0.21 -4.60
C GLY A 30 -17.16 0.69 -5.84
N TYR A 31 -15.95 1.14 -6.14
CA TYR A 31 -15.65 1.88 -7.36
C TYR A 31 -15.35 0.94 -8.53
N GLY A 32 -15.99 1.17 -9.67
CA GLY A 32 -15.86 0.33 -10.86
C GLY A 32 -16.59 -1.01 -10.67
N PRO A 33 -17.56 -1.38 -11.54
CA PRO A 33 -18.19 -2.70 -11.48
C PRO A 33 -17.22 -3.82 -11.91
N SER A 34 -16.10 -3.42 -12.51
CA SER A 34 -15.05 -4.26 -13.04
C SER A 34 -13.75 -3.46 -12.92
N ILE A 35 -12.79 -4.01 -12.19
CA ILE A 35 -11.43 -3.52 -12.09
C ILE A 35 -10.54 -4.57 -12.75
N THR A 36 -9.76 -4.17 -13.75
CA THR A 36 -8.83 -5.04 -14.47
C THR A 36 -7.41 -4.54 -14.24
N VAL A 37 -6.54 -5.39 -13.72
CA VAL A 37 -5.09 -5.12 -13.62
C VAL A 37 -4.40 -5.74 -14.83
N ILE A 38 -3.62 -4.94 -15.56
CA ILE A 38 -2.82 -5.39 -16.70
C ILE A 38 -1.36 -5.06 -16.40
N ALA A 39 -0.48 -6.05 -16.47
CA ALA A 39 0.94 -5.87 -16.20
C ALA A 39 1.80 -6.84 -17.01
N GLU A 40 3.05 -6.46 -17.27
CA GLU A 40 4.06 -7.34 -17.84
C GLU A 40 4.49 -8.44 -16.85
N HIS A 41 4.54 -8.09 -15.57
CA HIS A 41 4.93 -8.99 -14.47
C HIS A 41 3.83 -9.01 -13.40
N LEU A 42 3.59 -10.19 -12.84
CA LEU A 42 2.59 -10.44 -11.81
C LEU A 42 3.24 -10.95 -10.51
N PRO A 43 2.54 -10.92 -9.36
CA PRO A 43 3.01 -11.58 -8.15
C PRO A 43 3.39 -13.05 -8.41
N GLY A 44 4.62 -13.42 -8.02
CA GLY A 44 5.22 -14.72 -8.34
C GLY A 44 6.32 -14.63 -9.40
N ASP A 45 6.29 -13.62 -10.27
CA ASP A 45 7.38 -13.36 -11.21
C ASP A 45 8.57 -12.71 -10.52
N THR A 46 9.76 -12.92 -11.07
CA THR A 46 10.97 -12.18 -10.70
C THR A 46 11.62 -11.63 -11.96
N SER A 47 11.93 -10.33 -11.93
CA SER A 47 12.53 -9.61 -13.05
C SER A 47 13.26 -8.38 -12.53
N PRO A 48 14.39 -7.97 -13.11
CA PRO A 48 15.01 -6.68 -12.79
C PRO A 48 14.09 -5.48 -13.08
N ALA A 49 13.11 -5.65 -13.98
CA ALA A 49 12.10 -4.64 -14.32
C ALA A 49 10.84 -4.72 -13.43
N TYR A 50 10.82 -5.62 -12.43
CA TYR A 50 9.72 -5.77 -11.48
C TYR A 50 10.26 -5.58 -10.06
N THR A 51 10.00 -4.43 -9.47
CA THR A 51 10.68 -3.98 -8.25
C THR A 51 10.11 -4.65 -6.99
N SER A 52 8.80 -4.92 -6.99
CA SER A 52 8.08 -5.39 -5.80
C SER A 52 8.65 -6.67 -5.14
N PRO A 53 9.05 -7.72 -5.87
CA PRO A 53 9.63 -8.94 -5.28
C PRO A 53 10.98 -8.75 -4.58
N TRP A 54 11.69 -7.66 -4.87
CA TRP A 54 13.01 -7.38 -4.29
C TRP A 54 12.93 -6.58 -2.98
N ALA A 55 11.75 -6.09 -2.62
CA ALA A 55 11.52 -5.41 -1.35
C ALA A 55 11.59 -6.39 -0.16
N GLY A 56 11.94 -5.86 1.02
CA GLY A 56 12.05 -6.65 2.25
C GLY A 56 10.73 -7.31 2.68
N CYS A 57 9.66 -6.61 3.06
CA CYS A 57 9.43 -5.17 3.24
C CYS A 57 8.98 -4.92 4.70
N ASN A 58 9.40 -3.81 5.30
CA ASN A 58 8.89 -3.33 6.59
C ASN A 58 8.38 -1.90 6.43
N PHE A 59 7.52 -1.46 7.36
CA PHE A 59 7.17 -0.04 7.44
C PHE A 59 8.18 0.68 8.34
N SER A 60 8.85 1.70 7.81
CA SER A 60 9.67 2.66 8.54
C SER A 60 9.32 4.07 8.08
N ALA A 61 8.96 4.95 9.01
CA ALA A 61 8.54 6.31 8.72
C ALA A 61 9.77 7.20 8.43
N ILE A 62 10.39 6.99 7.27
CA ILE A 62 11.63 7.68 6.85
C ILE A 62 11.37 8.94 6.02
N SER A 63 10.10 9.32 5.85
CA SER A 63 9.69 10.54 5.15
C SER A 63 10.09 11.77 5.95
N GLY A 64 11.27 12.34 5.69
CA GLY A 64 11.86 13.45 6.46
C GLY A 64 10.90 14.59 6.85
N THR A 65 10.83 15.65 6.06
CA THR A 65 9.95 16.81 6.35
C THR A 65 8.96 17.12 5.24
N ASP A 66 8.91 16.28 4.19
CA ASP A 66 7.94 16.45 3.11
C ASP A 66 6.52 16.15 3.60
N THR A 67 5.62 17.12 3.45
CA THR A 67 4.28 17.05 4.03
C THR A 67 3.40 16.01 3.36
N ASN A 68 3.61 15.73 2.07
CA ASN A 68 2.86 14.70 1.35
C ASN A 68 3.37 13.30 1.72
N ALA A 69 4.68 13.11 1.78
CA ALA A 69 5.29 11.86 2.20
C ALA A 69 4.86 11.49 3.64
N LEU A 70 4.90 12.44 4.58
CA LEU A 70 4.39 12.25 5.94
C LEU A 70 2.90 11.90 5.99
N LYS A 71 2.10 12.49 5.09
CA LYS A 71 0.67 12.16 4.96
C LYS A 71 0.47 10.73 4.45
N TRP A 72 1.22 10.31 3.43
CA TRP A 72 1.14 8.96 2.87
C TRP A 72 1.65 7.90 3.86
N ASP A 73 2.75 8.17 4.58
CA ASP A 73 3.24 7.29 5.64
C ASP A 73 2.16 7.06 6.71
N ARG A 74 1.51 8.13 7.16
CA ARG A 74 0.44 8.01 8.17
C ARG A 74 -0.73 7.16 7.66
N LEU A 75 -1.18 7.41 6.43
CA LEU A 75 -2.32 6.69 5.84
C LEU A 75 -1.96 5.22 5.55
N GLY A 76 -0.78 4.97 4.99
CA GLY A 76 -0.25 3.64 4.71
C GLY A 76 -0.06 2.83 5.98
N TYR A 77 0.54 3.43 7.03
CA TYR A 77 0.67 2.76 8.32
C TYR A 77 -0.69 2.38 8.92
N ALA A 78 -1.67 3.30 8.87
CA ALA A 78 -3.01 3.02 9.38
C ALA A 78 -3.68 1.87 8.60
N HIS A 79 -3.51 1.82 7.27
CA HIS A 79 -4.03 0.75 6.43
C HIS A 79 -3.36 -0.60 6.73
N LEU A 80 -2.02 -0.64 6.75
CA LEU A 80 -1.25 -1.84 7.12
C LEU A 80 -1.59 -2.34 8.52
N LYS A 81 -1.76 -1.43 9.49
CA LYS A 81 -2.22 -1.76 10.85
C LYS A 81 -3.61 -2.39 10.84
N SER A 82 -4.53 -1.88 10.02
CA SER A 82 -5.87 -2.45 9.85
C SER A 82 -5.82 -3.86 9.26
N LEU A 83 -5.04 -4.06 8.20
CA LEU A 83 -4.84 -5.38 7.57
C LEU A 83 -4.25 -6.39 8.57
N ALA A 84 -3.20 -5.99 9.29
CA ALA A 84 -2.55 -6.83 10.31
C ALA A 84 -3.46 -7.19 11.50
N PHE A 85 -4.50 -6.38 11.75
CA PHE A 85 -5.43 -6.64 12.85
C PHE A 85 -6.64 -7.46 12.41
N ASN A 86 -7.20 -7.16 11.23
CA ASN A 86 -8.46 -7.75 10.79
C ASN A 86 -8.29 -9.02 9.94
N GLN A 87 -7.22 -9.10 9.13
CA GLN A 87 -7.01 -10.17 8.14
C GLN A 87 -5.50 -10.51 8.01
N PRO A 88 -4.82 -10.85 9.12
CA PRO A 88 -3.36 -10.99 9.12
C PRO A 88 -2.85 -12.10 8.21
N ASP A 89 -3.56 -13.21 8.11
CA ASP A 89 -3.14 -14.38 7.33
C ASP A 89 -3.38 -14.17 5.83
N GLU A 90 -4.51 -13.59 5.44
CA GLU A 90 -4.83 -13.30 4.04
C GLU A 90 -4.02 -12.13 3.49
N ALA A 91 -3.78 -11.10 4.31
CA ALA A 91 -3.04 -9.92 3.90
C ALA A 91 -1.51 -10.13 3.94
N PHE A 92 -1.04 -11.20 4.60
CA PHE A 92 0.39 -11.43 4.88
C PHE A 92 1.09 -10.25 5.58
N VAL A 93 0.34 -9.43 6.33
CA VAL A 93 0.87 -8.30 7.10
C VAL A 93 0.83 -8.63 8.58
N LYS A 94 1.99 -8.54 9.26
CA LYS A 94 2.12 -8.84 10.68
C LYS A 94 2.85 -7.73 11.44
N ARG A 95 2.36 -7.43 12.64
CA ARG A 95 3.10 -6.59 13.60
C ARG A 95 4.23 -7.40 14.23
N THR A 96 5.45 -6.88 14.08
CA THR A 96 6.68 -7.48 14.62
C THR A 96 7.48 -6.38 15.32
N PRO A 97 8.12 -6.65 16.47
CA PRO A 97 9.05 -5.70 17.08
C PRO A 97 10.17 -5.32 16.11
N SER A 98 10.48 -4.04 15.99
CA SER A 98 11.59 -3.53 15.19
C SER A 98 12.46 -2.58 16.02
N ILE A 99 13.74 -2.49 15.66
CA ILE A 99 14.71 -1.54 16.21
C ILE A 99 15.26 -0.76 15.01
N GLU A 100 15.16 0.56 15.06
CA GLU A 100 15.72 1.45 14.04
C GLU A 100 16.92 2.20 14.63
N LEU A 101 18.04 2.21 13.90
CA LEU A 101 19.28 2.89 14.28
C LEU A 101 19.46 4.12 13.39
N TRP A 102 19.71 5.27 14.01
CA TRP A 102 19.81 6.57 13.34
C TRP A 102 21.11 7.27 13.72
N ASP A 103 21.86 7.75 12.72
CA ASP A 103 23.16 8.42 12.92
C ASP A 103 23.02 9.88 13.40
N GLU A 104 21.92 10.55 13.05
CA GLU A 104 21.60 11.90 13.49
C GLU A 104 20.37 11.90 14.41
N ASN A 105 20.22 12.95 15.24
CA ASN A 105 18.98 13.22 15.98
C ASN A 105 17.87 13.65 14.99
N VAL A 106 17.40 12.71 14.16
CA VAL A 106 16.24 12.91 13.31
C VAL A 106 15.06 13.13 14.23
N GLN A 107 14.49 14.33 14.20
CA GLN A 107 13.24 14.65 14.88
C GLN A 107 12.09 13.97 14.14
N ILE A 108 12.07 12.64 14.16
CA ILE A 108 10.93 11.87 13.72
C ILE A 108 9.80 12.27 14.66
N GLN A 109 8.70 12.80 14.12
CA GLN A 109 7.49 13.05 14.90
C GLN A 109 6.86 11.72 15.31
N PHE A 110 7.52 10.99 16.19
CA PHE A 110 6.96 9.88 16.96
C PHE A 110 5.99 10.48 17.97
N ASN A 111 4.80 10.86 17.51
CA ASN A 111 3.70 10.98 18.44
C ASN A 111 3.46 9.58 19.02
N SER A 112 3.51 9.47 20.34
CA SER A 112 3.32 8.26 21.15
C SER A 112 1.99 7.50 20.94
N LYS A 113 1.20 7.88 19.93
CA LYS A 113 -0.05 7.24 19.51
C LYS A 113 0.13 6.20 18.40
N PHE A 114 1.33 6.00 17.86
CA PHE A 114 1.54 5.07 16.74
C PHE A 114 1.87 3.62 17.15
N TYR A 115 2.36 3.39 18.37
CA TYR A 115 2.56 2.05 18.93
C TYR A 115 1.33 1.57 19.71
#